data_AF-A0A6N7WQ99-F1
#
_entry.id   AF-A0A6N7WQ99-F1
#
_cell.length_a   1.000
_cell.length_b   1.000
_cell.length_c   1.000
_cell.angle_alpha   90.00
_cell.angle_beta   90.00
_cell.angle_gamma   90.00
#
_symmetry.space_group_name_H-M   'P 1'
#
loop_
_entity.id
_entity.type
_entity.pdbx_description
1 polymer ?
#
loop_
_entity_poly.entity_id
_entity_poly.type
_entity_poly.pdbx_seq_one_letter_code
_entity_poly.pdbx_strand_id
1 'polypeptide(L)'
;MEKKWLAWAKQLQSIAQAGLTYSTNKYDRERFEQIREMSVDILNNYTDAGEEKIRDLFCFETGYQTPKVDVRGAIFRQDTILLVKESIDGCWSMPGGWADIGLSVKENIEKEAREEAGLHVVAKKLVGVFDWAKNVDLPNPFAIYKTVMLCDVIDGAFQKNIETEDARYFDLNHLPELSRGRTTETLIELCYEASQDNAFIPIID
;
A
#
# COMPACT_ATOMS: atom_id res chain seq x y z
N MET A 1 -2.49 -13.52 -10.59
CA MET A 1 -1.20 -13.30 -11.27
C MET A 1 -1.26 -12.00 -12.05
N GLU A 2 -0.26 -11.13 -11.90
CA GLU A 2 -0.19 -9.87 -12.65
C GLU A 2 -0.20 -10.11 -14.17
N LYS A 3 -0.98 -9.30 -14.90
CA LYS A 3 -1.05 -9.38 -16.37
C LYS A 3 0.29 -8.94 -16.98
N LYS A 4 0.84 -9.73 -17.90
CA LYS A 4 2.17 -9.47 -18.51
C LYS A 4 2.33 -8.06 -19.10
N TRP A 5 1.31 -7.54 -19.77
CA TRP A 5 1.37 -6.20 -20.36
C TRP A 5 1.55 -5.10 -19.30
N LEU A 6 0.96 -5.26 -18.11
CA LEU A 6 1.06 -4.31 -17.01
C LEU A 6 2.47 -4.35 -16.39
N ALA A 7 2.99 -5.57 -16.20
CA ALA A 7 4.37 -5.77 -15.74
C ALA A 7 5.39 -5.13 -16.71
N TRP A 8 5.21 -5.31 -18.02
CA TRP A 8 6.07 -4.70 -19.04
C TRP A 8 5.96 -3.18 -19.06
N ALA A 9 4.76 -2.62 -18.97
CA ALA A 9 4.57 -1.17 -18.91
C ALA A 9 5.32 -0.56 -17.72
N LYS A 10 5.16 -1.14 -16.52
CA LYS A 10 5.89 -0.73 -15.30
C LYS A 10 7.40 -0.79 -15.46
N GLN A 11 7.93 -1.89 -16.02
CA GLN A 11 9.37 -2.06 -16.23
C GLN A 11 9.92 -1.05 -17.24
N LEU A 12 9.24 -0.86 -18.37
CA LEU A 12 9.65 0.10 -19.40
C LEU A 12 9.66 1.53 -18.86
N GLN A 13 8.61 1.91 -18.12
CA GLN A 13 8.57 3.20 -17.44
C GLN A 13 9.79 3.33 -16.53
N SER A 14 9.99 2.40 -15.60
CA SER A 14 11.05 2.50 -14.58
C SER A 14 12.45 2.66 -15.22
N ILE A 15 12.73 1.90 -16.29
CA ILE A 15 13.97 2.03 -17.07
C ILE A 15 14.07 3.41 -17.74
N ALA A 16 13.00 3.87 -18.39
CA ALA A 16 12.97 5.19 -19.02
C ALA A 16 13.23 6.30 -18.02
N GLN A 17 12.53 6.27 -16.88
CA GLN A 17 12.60 7.28 -15.85
C GLN A 17 13.99 7.32 -15.16
N ALA A 18 14.60 6.15 -14.93
CA ALA A 18 15.98 6.05 -14.48
C ALA A 18 16.96 6.67 -15.50
N GLY A 19 16.77 6.36 -16.78
CA GLY A 19 17.57 6.92 -17.87
C GLY A 19 17.44 8.44 -18.00
N LEU A 20 16.22 8.97 -17.90
CA LEU A 20 15.96 10.43 -17.91
C LEU A 20 16.54 11.15 -16.70
N THR A 21 16.69 10.44 -15.57
CA THR A 21 17.27 10.99 -14.34
C THR A 21 18.78 11.06 -14.42
N TYR A 22 19.44 9.98 -14.83
CA TYR A 22 20.90 9.88 -14.72
C TYR A 22 21.66 10.21 -16.01
N SER A 23 21.02 10.08 -17.18
CA SER A 23 21.71 10.35 -18.45
C SER A 23 21.82 11.84 -18.74
N THR A 24 23.04 12.28 -19.05
CA THR A 24 23.36 13.63 -19.52
C THR A 24 23.47 13.72 -21.05
N ASN A 25 23.48 12.58 -21.76
CA ASN A 25 23.59 12.54 -23.23
C ASN A 25 22.23 12.81 -23.89
N LYS A 26 22.14 13.85 -24.73
CA LYS A 26 20.89 14.26 -25.38
C LYS A 26 20.23 13.17 -26.23
N TYR A 27 21.00 12.31 -26.89
CA TYR A 27 20.48 11.23 -27.73
C TYR A 27 19.93 10.08 -26.89
N ASP A 28 20.60 9.76 -25.77
CA ASP A 28 20.09 8.74 -24.85
C ASP A 28 18.82 9.23 -24.14
N ARG A 29 18.77 10.51 -23.76
CA ARG A 29 17.56 11.13 -23.19
C ARG A 29 16.39 11.05 -24.16
N GLU A 30 16.59 11.32 -25.45
CA GLU A 30 15.54 11.15 -26.47
C GLU A 30 15.05 9.70 -26.59
N ARG A 31 15.95 8.71 -26.48
CA ARG A 31 15.57 7.28 -26.45
C ARG A 31 14.77 6.93 -25.21
N PHE A 32 15.16 7.45 -24.04
CA PHE A 32 14.40 7.21 -22.81
C PHE A 32 13.02 7.87 -22.84
N GLU A 33 12.89 9.05 -23.46
CA GLU A 33 11.57 9.63 -23.75
C GLU A 33 10.73 8.68 -24.60
N GLN A 34 11.25 8.15 -25.71
CA GLN A 34 10.52 7.20 -26.55
C GLN A 34 10.07 5.94 -25.79
N ILE A 35 10.92 5.40 -24.90
CA ILE A 35 10.54 4.25 -24.06
C ILE A 35 9.41 4.63 -23.09
N ARG A 36 9.45 5.84 -22.51
CA ARG A 36 8.38 6.35 -21.65
C ARG A 36 7.06 6.44 -22.42
N GLU A 37 7.07 6.98 -23.63
CA GLU A 37 5.90 7.07 -24.50
C GLU A 37 5.31 5.69 -24.79
N MET A 38 6.15 4.70 -25.12
CA MET A 38 5.69 3.32 -25.33
C MET A 38 5.01 2.73 -24.08
N SER A 39 5.50 3.06 -22.89
CA SER A 39 4.88 2.57 -21.64
C SER A 39 3.49 3.16 -21.39
N VAL A 40 3.30 4.44 -21.74
CA VAL A 40 2.00 5.14 -21.70
C VAL A 40 1.05 4.53 -22.72
N ASP A 41 1.52 4.30 -23.95
CA ASP A 41 0.73 3.70 -25.02
C ASP A 41 0.21 2.30 -24.64
N ILE A 42 1.03 1.49 -23.97
CA ILE A 42 0.59 0.17 -23.48
C ILE A 42 -0.56 0.34 -22.48
N LEU A 43 -0.44 1.23 -21.50
CA LEU A 43 -1.53 1.47 -20.53
C LEU A 43 -2.79 2.01 -21.22
N ASN A 44 -2.65 2.93 -22.17
CA ASN A 44 -3.76 3.57 -22.86
C ASN A 44 -4.52 2.60 -23.78
N ASN A 45 -3.83 1.61 -24.37
CA ASN A 45 -4.48 0.59 -25.19
C ASN A 45 -5.19 -0.49 -24.39
N TYR A 46 -4.78 -0.73 -23.15
CA TYR A 46 -5.32 -1.81 -22.30
C TYR A 46 -6.20 -1.31 -21.15
N THR A 47 -6.44 0.01 -21.06
CA THR A 47 -7.30 0.64 -20.05
C THR A 47 -8.11 1.80 -20.66
N ASP A 48 -9.30 2.07 -20.12
CA ASP A 48 -10.13 3.22 -20.53
C ASP A 48 -9.80 4.50 -19.73
N ALA A 49 -8.59 4.60 -19.17
CA ALA A 49 -8.22 5.68 -18.25
C ALA A 49 -8.00 7.04 -18.94
N GLY A 50 -7.67 7.02 -20.24
CA GLY A 50 -7.30 8.21 -21.02
C GLY A 50 -5.84 8.60 -20.83
N GLU A 51 -5.20 9.04 -21.91
CA GLU A 51 -3.76 9.30 -21.98
C GLU A 51 -3.29 10.34 -20.96
N GLU A 52 -4.01 11.46 -20.83
CA GLU A 52 -3.68 12.54 -19.89
C GLU A 52 -3.59 12.01 -18.45
N LYS A 53 -4.62 11.26 -18.01
CA LYS A 53 -4.67 10.66 -16.67
C LYS A 53 -3.57 9.63 -16.46
N ILE A 54 -3.21 8.86 -17.50
CA ILE A 54 -2.11 7.90 -17.43
C ILE A 54 -0.80 8.64 -17.22
N ARG A 55 -0.52 9.70 -17.98
CA ARG A 55 0.71 10.49 -17.84
C ARG A 55 0.83 11.08 -16.44
N ASP A 56 -0.25 11.67 -15.93
CA ASP A 56 -0.26 12.31 -14.61
C ASP A 56 -0.06 11.31 -13.47
N LEU A 57 -0.59 10.08 -13.57
CA LEU A 57 -0.47 9.08 -12.51
C LEU A 57 0.79 8.24 -12.62
N PHE A 58 1.25 7.96 -13.85
CA PHE A 58 2.28 6.97 -14.14
C PHE A 58 3.64 7.59 -14.47
N CYS A 59 3.68 8.81 -15.01
CA CYS A 59 4.89 9.47 -15.48
C CYS A 59 5.26 10.74 -14.68
N PHE A 60 4.56 11.03 -13.59
CA PHE A 60 4.77 12.26 -12.81
C PHE A 60 6.05 12.26 -11.95
N GLU A 61 6.56 11.10 -11.55
CA GLU A 61 7.75 11.04 -10.71
C GLU A 61 8.99 11.57 -11.43
N THR A 62 9.76 12.41 -10.72
CA THR A 62 11.09 12.84 -11.15
C THR A 62 12.13 12.10 -10.30
N GLY A 63 13.28 11.76 -10.90
CA GLY A 63 14.25 10.90 -10.23
C GLY A 63 14.06 9.41 -10.56
N TYR A 64 14.76 8.54 -9.84
CA TYR A 64 14.66 7.09 -10.01
C TYR A 64 13.37 6.55 -9.36
N GLN A 65 12.58 5.79 -10.10
CA GLN A 65 11.37 5.21 -9.54
C GLN A 65 11.68 4.07 -8.59
N THR A 66 10.98 4.08 -7.45
CA THR A 66 10.98 2.99 -6.48
C THR A 66 9.56 2.46 -6.29
N PRO A 67 9.38 1.24 -5.77
CA PRO A 67 8.08 0.84 -5.24
C PRO A 67 7.58 1.88 -4.23
N LYS A 68 6.28 2.14 -4.27
CA LYS A 68 5.61 2.96 -3.24
C LYS A 68 5.54 2.16 -1.94
N VAL A 69 5.41 2.86 -0.82
CA VAL A 69 5.31 2.23 0.51
C VAL A 69 3.90 2.42 1.04
N ASP A 70 3.18 1.32 1.25
CA ASP A 70 1.93 1.27 2.01
C ASP A 70 2.26 0.77 3.42
N VAL A 71 1.66 1.36 4.44
CA VAL A 71 1.81 0.94 5.83
C VAL A 71 0.49 0.50 6.41
N ARG A 72 0.49 -0.52 7.28
CA ARG A 72 -0.72 -1.01 7.96
C ARG A 72 -0.43 -1.31 9.43
N GLY A 73 -1.32 -0.85 10.30
CA GLY A 73 -1.30 -1.12 11.73
C GLY A 73 -2.30 -2.20 12.12
N ALA A 74 -1.80 -3.34 12.59
CA ALA A 74 -2.64 -4.39 13.19
C ALA A 74 -2.81 -4.11 14.70
N ILE A 75 -4.05 -3.88 15.12
CA ILE A 75 -4.39 -3.54 16.50
C ILE A 75 -5.36 -4.61 17.03
N PHE A 76 -4.91 -5.39 18.01
CA PHE A 76 -5.71 -6.46 18.62
C PHE A 76 -6.22 -6.08 20.01
N ARG A 77 -7.41 -6.59 20.34
CA ARG A 77 -7.91 -6.71 21.71
C ARG A 77 -8.40 -8.13 21.90
N GLN A 78 -7.61 -8.94 22.63
CA GLN A 78 -7.85 -10.38 22.74
C GLN A 78 -7.95 -11.00 21.33
N ASP A 79 -9.03 -11.71 21.03
CA ASP A 79 -9.26 -12.40 19.75
C ASP A 79 -10.07 -11.54 18.77
N THR A 80 -9.97 -10.22 18.90
CA THR A 80 -10.61 -9.26 17.99
C THR A 80 -9.58 -8.30 17.40
N ILE A 81 -9.77 -7.95 16.12
CA ILE A 81 -8.94 -6.99 15.39
C ILE A 81 -9.72 -5.71 15.09
N LEU A 82 -9.07 -4.55 15.26
CA LEU A 82 -9.62 -3.28 14.83
C LEU A 82 -9.52 -3.16 13.31
N LEU A 83 -10.66 -2.88 12.67
CA LEU A 83 -10.74 -2.52 11.27
C LEU A 83 -11.46 -1.19 11.11
N VAL A 84 -11.12 -0.50 10.03
CA VAL A 84 -11.70 0.76 9.59
C VAL A 84 -12.51 0.54 8.31
N LYS A 85 -13.63 1.24 8.16
CA LYS A 85 -14.49 1.15 6.99
C LYS A 85 -14.14 2.23 5.98
N GLU A 86 -13.67 1.79 4.82
CA GLU A 86 -13.21 2.63 3.72
C GLU A 86 -14.40 3.29 3.02
N SER A 87 -14.34 4.61 2.84
CA SER A 87 -15.43 5.35 2.16
C SER A 87 -15.54 5.02 0.66
N ILE A 88 -14.46 4.52 0.03
CA ILE A 88 -14.40 4.31 -1.43
C ILE A 88 -15.12 3.04 -1.89
N ASP A 89 -15.02 1.95 -1.12
CA ASP A 89 -15.57 0.64 -1.47
C ASP A 89 -16.55 0.10 -0.41
N GLY A 90 -16.71 0.79 0.73
CA GLY A 90 -17.59 0.39 1.82
C GLY A 90 -17.11 -0.87 2.55
N CYS A 91 -15.92 -1.38 2.24
CA CYS A 91 -15.33 -2.57 2.82
C CYS A 91 -14.38 -2.19 3.98
N TRP A 92 -13.86 -3.20 4.67
CA TRP A 92 -13.05 -3.00 5.88
C TRP A 92 -11.58 -3.33 5.66
N SER A 93 -10.70 -2.57 6.29
CA SER A 93 -9.24 -2.73 6.21
C SER A 93 -8.59 -2.49 7.57
N MET A 94 -7.35 -2.96 7.75
CA MET A 94 -6.51 -2.47 8.86
C MET A 94 -6.19 -0.99 8.63
N PRO A 95 -6.16 -0.16 9.70
CA PRO A 95 -5.77 1.23 9.59
C PRO A 95 -4.44 1.40 8.86
N GLY A 96 -4.38 2.34 7.94
CA GLY A 96 -3.17 2.63 7.18
C GLY A 96 -3.40 3.14 5.77
N GLY A 97 -2.29 3.49 5.13
CA GLY A 97 -2.30 4.11 3.82
C GLY A 97 -0.90 4.26 3.25
N TRP A 98 -0.75 5.20 2.33
CA TRP A 98 0.55 5.55 1.79
C TRP A 98 1.45 6.17 2.87
N ALA A 99 2.72 5.83 2.87
CA ALA A 99 3.69 6.48 3.75
C ALA A 99 3.98 7.91 3.27
N ASP A 100 3.73 8.88 4.14
CA ASP A 100 4.07 10.28 3.92
C ASP A 100 5.58 10.52 4.02
N ILE A 101 6.05 11.45 3.19
CA ILE A 101 7.45 11.89 3.17
C ILE A 101 7.76 12.62 4.49
N GLY A 102 8.91 12.29 5.08
CA GLY A 102 9.39 12.92 6.31
C GLY A 102 8.90 12.24 7.59
N LEU A 103 8.04 11.23 7.47
CA LEU A 103 7.64 10.36 8.56
C LEU A 103 8.30 8.98 8.43
N SER A 104 8.73 8.42 9.55
CA SER A 104 9.16 7.01 9.60
C SER A 104 7.97 6.07 9.38
N VAL A 105 8.25 4.78 9.16
CA VAL A 105 7.20 3.75 9.07
C VAL A 105 6.29 3.75 10.30
N LYS A 106 6.88 3.88 11.49
CA LYS A 106 6.12 3.91 12.75
C LYS A 106 5.24 5.14 12.84
N GLU A 107 5.79 6.31 12.57
CA GLU A 107 5.04 7.58 12.63
C GLU A 107 3.89 7.60 11.63
N ASN A 108 4.08 7.03 10.43
CA ASN A 108 2.98 6.87 9.48
C ASN A 108 1.87 5.97 10.03
N ILE A 109 2.20 4.79 10.55
CA ILE A 109 1.18 3.89 11.12
C ILE A 109 0.43 4.54 12.30
N GLU A 110 1.16 5.23 13.17
CA GLU A 110 0.58 5.91 14.34
C GLU A 110 -0.29 7.10 13.93
N LYS A 111 0.10 7.84 12.87
CA LYS A 111 -0.71 8.89 12.25
C LYS A 111 -2.00 8.31 11.68
N GLU A 112 -1.92 7.29 10.83
CA GLU A 112 -3.09 6.68 10.17
C GLU A 112 -4.06 6.09 11.20
N ALA A 113 -3.58 5.39 12.23
CA ALA A 113 -4.44 4.87 13.31
C ALA A 113 -5.17 5.99 14.07
N ARG A 114 -4.53 7.15 14.23
CA ARG A 114 -5.14 8.33 14.85
C ARG A 114 -6.18 8.98 13.95
N GLU A 115 -5.86 9.16 12.68
CA GLU A 115 -6.73 9.82 11.70
C GLU A 115 -7.95 8.95 11.41
N GLU A 116 -7.74 7.67 11.09
CA GLU A 116 -8.80 6.79 10.63
C GLU A 116 -9.60 6.15 11.77
N ALA A 117 -8.96 5.80 12.88
CA ALA A 117 -9.60 5.09 13.98
C ALA A 117 -9.75 5.93 15.26
N GLY A 118 -9.24 7.17 15.29
CA GLY A 118 -9.27 8.01 16.49
C GLY A 118 -8.44 7.47 17.65
N LEU A 119 -7.51 6.54 17.39
CA LEU A 119 -6.73 5.87 18.43
C LEU A 119 -5.30 6.39 18.47
N HIS A 120 -4.80 6.63 19.68
CA HIS A 120 -3.37 6.81 19.90
C HIS A 120 -2.76 5.43 20.14
N VAL A 121 -1.82 5.04 19.27
CA VAL A 121 -1.17 3.74 19.33
C VAL A 121 0.35 3.88 19.32
N VAL A 122 1.04 2.79 19.66
CA VAL A 122 2.49 2.66 19.47
C VAL A 122 2.75 1.50 18.51
N ALA A 123 3.40 1.76 17.38
CA ALA A 123 3.83 0.72 16.47
C ALA A 123 5.08 0.00 17.03
N LYS A 124 4.91 -1.24 17.50
CA LYS A 124 5.95 -1.93 18.29
C LYS A 124 6.71 -3.00 17.55
N LYS A 125 6.02 -3.87 16.81
CA LYS A 125 6.62 -5.08 16.25
C LYS A 125 6.32 -5.20 14.77
N LEU A 126 7.35 -5.36 13.96
CA LEU A 126 7.20 -5.62 12.53
C LEU A 126 6.64 -7.04 12.34
N VAL A 127 5.55 -7.16 11.57
CA VAL A 127 5.01 -8.44 11.11
C VAL A 127 5.69 -8.83 9.80
N GLY A 128 5.87 -7.87 8.90
CA GLY A 128 6.59 -8.13 7.66
C GLY A 128 6.58 -6.96 6.68
N VAL A 129 7.32 -7.17 5.59
CA VAL A 129 7.35 -6.31 4.40
C VAL A 129 7.00 -7.18 3.20
N PHE A 130 5.84 -6.94 2.62
CA PHE A 130 5.26 -7.78 1.59
C PHE A 130 5.29 -7.09 0.23
N ASP A 131 5.54 -7.86 -0.82
CA ASP A 131 5.28 -7.41 -2.19
C ASP A 131 3.79 -7.52 -2.46
N TRP A 132 3.13 -6.37 -2.62
CA TRP A 132 1.69 -6.30 -2.81
C TRP A 132 1.21 -7.18 -3.98
N ALA A 133 1.95 -7.21 -5.09
CA ALA A 133 1.54 -7.92 -6.30
C ALA A 133 1.64 -9.45 -6.17
N LYS A 134 2.42 -9.95 -5.19
CA LYS A 134 2.50 -11.39 -4.88
C LYS A 134 1.33 -11.87 -4.01
N ASN A 135 0.76 -10.96 -3.21
CA ASN A 135 -0.24 -11.29 -2.18
C ASN A 135 -1.67 -10.85 -2.55
N VAL A 136 -1.82 -10.02 -3.59
CA VAL A 136 -3.12 -9.49 -4.02
C VAL A 136 -3.34 -9.77 -5.51
N ASP A 137 -4.47 -10.41 -5.85
CA ASP A 137 -4.85 -10.70 -7.24
C ASP A 137 -5.69 -9.58 -7.88
N LEU A 138 -5.21 -8.33 -7.77
CA LEU A 138 -5.85 -7.15 -8.35
C LEU A 138 -4.84 -6.38 -9.22
N PRO A 139 -5.27 -5.75 -10.32
CA PRO A 139 -4.39 -4.88 -11.09
C PRO A 139 -4.13 -3.57 -10.33
N ASN A 140 -2.87 -3.13 -10.29
CA ASN A 140 -2.48 -1.84 -9.74
C ASN A 140 -1.38 -1.22 -10.61
N PRO A 141 -1.43 0.08 -10.96
CA PRO A 141 -0.40 0.72 -11.77
C PRO A 141 0.95 0.88 -11.05
N PHE A 142 1.00 0.73 -9.73
CA PHE A 142 2.23 0.88 -8.94
C PHE A 142 2.81 -0.47 -8.51
N ALA A 143 4.14 -0.50 -8.33
CA ALA A 143 4.79 -1.49 -7.48
C ALA A 143 4.71 -1.01 -6.04
N ILE A 144 4.39 -1.89 -5.08
CA ILE A 144 4.10 -1.49 -3.70
C ILE A 144 4.76 -2.47 -2.73
N TYR A 145 5.52 -1.91 -1.78
CA TYR A 145 5.93 -2.61 -0.57
C TYR A 145 4.96 -2.28 0.56
N LYS A 146 4.28 -3.30 1.07
CA LYS A 146 3.34 -3.19 2.18
C LYS A 146 4.05 -3.56 3.48
N THR A 147 4.25 -2.57 4.35
CA THR A 147 4.86 -2.78 5.66
C THR A 147 3.79 -2.89 6.73
N VAL A 148 3.79 -3.97 7.49
CA VAL A 148 2.74 -4.26 8.48
C VAL A 148 3.33 -4.37 9.87
N MET A 149 2.77 -3.65 10.84
CA MET A 149 3.24 -3.66 12.23
C MET A 149 2.10 -3.91 13.22
N LEU A 150 2.41 -4.65 14.29
CA LEU A 150 1.56 -4.74 15.47
C LEU A 150 1.66 -3.45 16.29
N CYS A 151 0.50 -3.01 16.75
CA CYS A 151 0.34 -1.77 17.48
C CYS A 151 -0.37 -1.98 18.83
N ASP A 152 0.15 -1.34 19.87
CA ASP A 152 -0.50 -1.29 21.18
C ASP A 152 -1.32 0.01 21.30
N VAL A 153 -2.56 -0.09 21.77
CA VAL A 153 -3.38 1.10 22.06
C VAL A 153 -2.92 1.75 23.36
N ILE A 154 -2.67 3.06 23.32
CA ILE A 154 -2.46 3.89 24.52
C ILE A 154 -3.84 4.34 25.04
N ASP A 155 -4.55 5.10 24.22
CA ASP A 155 -5.86 5.66 24.50
C ASP A 155 -6.59 6.06 23.20
N GLY A 156 -7.66 6.83 23.34
CA GLY A 156 -8.48 7.31 22.23
C GLY A 156 -9.74 6.48 22.00
N ALA A 157 -10.60 7.02 21.15
CA ALA A 157 -11.84 6.42 20.71
C ALA A 157 -12.20 6.99 19.35
N PHE A 158 -12.76 6.14 18.48
CA PHE A 158 -13.14 6.57 17.15
C PHE A 158 -14.13 7.73 17.17
N GLN A 159 -13.85 8.72 16.31
CA GLN A 159 -14.77 9.77 15.94
C GLN A 159 -14.90 9.76 14.43
N LYS A 160 -16.14 9.76 13.93
CA LYS A 160 -16.41 9.75 12.49
C LYS A 160 -15.72 10.93 11.82
N ASN A 161 -14.98 10.66 10.75
CA ASN A 161 -14.24 11.66 9.98
C ASN A 161 -14.61 11.55 8.48
N ILE A 162 -13.90 12.26 7.62
CA ILE A 162 -14.19 12.34 6.18
C ILE A 162 -13.68 11.09 5.43
N GLU A 163 -12.63 10.45 5.92
CA GLU A 163 -11.95 9.33 5.25
C GLU A 163 -12.57 7.99 5.65
N THR A 164 -13.03 7.89 6.90
CA THR A 164 -13.47 6.66 7.54
C THR A 164 -14.90 6.78 8.04
N GLU A 165 -15.76 5.90 7.54
CA GLU A 165 -17.17 5.91 7.95
C GLU A 165 -17.37 5.35 9.36
N ASP A 166 -16.52 4.41 9.77
CA ASP A 166 -16.67 3.60 10.97
C ASP A 166 -15.34 2.91 11.36
N ALA A 167 -15.14 2.63 12.64
CA ALA A 167 -14.01 1.84 13.12
C ALA A 167 -14.46 0.92 14.26
N ARG A 168 -14.23 -0.39 14.12
CA ARG A 168 -14.77 -1.41 15.04
C ARG A 168 -13.82 -2.58 15.21
N TYR A 169 -13.94 -3.24 16.36
CA TYR A 169 -13.30 -4.52 16.60
C TYR A 169 -14.18 -5.66 16.06
N PHE A 170 -13.57 -6.58 15.33
CA PHE A 170 -14.22 -7.76 14.78
C PHE A 170 -13.56 -9.03 15.30
N ASP A 171 -14.39 -10.03 15.60
CA ASP A 171 -13.94 -11.38 15.97
C ASP A 171 -13.25 -12.04 14.76
N LEU A 172 -12.13 -12.71 15.00
CA LEU A 172 -11.32 -13.31 13.93
C LEU A 172 -12.05 -14.42 13.16
N ASN A 173 -13.06 -15.04 13.75
CA ASN A 173 -13.90 -16.04 13.08
C ASN A 173 -15.11 -15.42 12.36
N HIS A 174 -15.34 -14.11 12.55
CA HIS A 174 -16.50 -13.39 12.01
C HIS A 174 -16.06 -12.03 11.42
N LEU A 175 -15.06 -12.09 10.54
CA LEU A 175 -14.57 -10.91 9.83
C LEU A 175 -15.64 -10.34 8.89
N PRO A 176 -15.69 -9.00 8.73
CA PRO A 176 -16.58 -8.35 7.77
C PRO A 176 -16.04 -8.54 6.33
N GLU A 177 -16.76 -7.99 5.35
CA GLU A 177 -16.24 -7.92 3.99
C GLU A 177 -14.99 -7.04 3.92
N LEU A 178 -13.86 -7.64 3.56
CA LEU A 178 -12.55 -6.98 3.55
C LEU A 178 -12.26 -6.29 2.22
N SER A 179 -11.63 -5.13 2.30
CA SER A 179 -11.01 -4.47 1.15
C SER A 179 -9.75 -5.24 0.76
N ARG A 180 -9.90 -6.25 -0.11
CA ARG A 180 -8.86 -7.24 -0.45
C ARG A 180 -7.58 -6.65 -1.01
N GLY A 181 -7.63 -5.45 -1.59
CA GLY A 181 -6.43 -4.72 -2.02
C GLY A 181 -5.59 -4.16 -0.87
N ARG A 182 -6.17 -3.99 0.32
CA ARG A 182 -5.53 -3.37 1.48
C ARG A 182 -5.22 -4.39 2.56
N THR A 183 -6.16 -5.30 2.82
CA THR A 183 -6.13 -6.28 3.90
C THR A 183 -6.78 -7.57 3.43
N THR A 184 -6.10 -8.70 3.67
CA THR A 184 -6.61 -10.05 3.39
C THR A 184 -6.74 -10.83 4.68
N GLU A 185 -7.57 -11.88 4.68
CA GLU A 185 -7.78 -12.78 5.81
C GLU A 185 -6.45 -13.43 6.23
N THR A 186 -5.66 -13.93 5.28
CA THR A 186 -4.33 -14.50 5.53
C THR A 186 -3.37 -13.51 6.19
N LEU A 187 -3.43 -12.23 5.82
CA LEU A 187 -2.59 -11.21 6.46
C LEU A 187 -3.03 -10.96 7.91
N ILE A 188 -4.34 -10.97 8.19
CA ILE A 188 -4.88 -10.85 9.55
C ILE A 188 -4.44 -12.05 10.41
N GLU A 189 -4.56 -13.27 9.88
CA GLU A 189 -4.11 -14.50 10.54
C GLU A 189 -2.62 -14.42 10.91
N LEU A 190 -1.77 -14.00 9.98
CA LEU A 190 -0.35 -13.82 10.22
C LEU A 190 -0.06 -12.75 11.29
N CYS A 191 -0.79 -11.64 11.27
CA CYS A 191 -0.67 -10.62 12.32
C CYS A 191 -1.08 -11.19 13.68
N TYR A 192 -2.14 -12.00 13.74
CA TYR A 192 -2.56 -12.64 14.98
C TYR A 192 -1.52 -13.63 15.48
N GLU A 193 -0.95 -14.49 14.63
CA GLU A 193 0.17 -15.37 15.01
C GLU A 193 1.35 -14.58 15.57
N ALA A 194 1.75 -13.50 14.88
CA ALA A 194 2.81 -12.62 15.34
C ALA A 194 2.50 -11.94 16.68
N SER A 195 1.21 -11.74 17.01
CA SER A 195 0.78 -11.17 18.30
C SER A 195 0.90 -12.17 19.46
N GLN A 196 0.79 -13.47 19.18
CA GLN A 196 0.86 -14.53 20.18
C GLN A 196 2.30 -15.02 20.44
N ASP A 197 3.21 -14.87 19.47
CA ASP A 197 4.59 -15.34 19.58
C ASP A 197 5.61 -14.20 19.66
N ASN A 198 6.20 -13.98 20.84
CA ASN A 198 7.26 -12.98 21.04
C ASN A 198 8.53 -13.24 20.20
N ALA A 199 8.78 -14.48 19.78
CA ALA A 199 9.92 -14.86 18.96
C ALA A 199 9.62 -14.84 17.45
N PHE A 200 8.40 -14.44 17.05
CA PHE A 200 7.99 -14.36 15.65
C PHE A 200 9.02 -13.58 14.81
N ILE A 201 9.44 -14.19 13.71
CA ILE A 201 10.40 -13.60 12.77
C ILE A 201 9.61 -12.89 11.66
N PRO A 202 9.85 -11.59 11.40
CA PRO A 202 9.14 -10.88 10.35
C PRO A 202 9.32 -11.54 8.98
N ILE A 203 8.23 -11.61 8.20
CA ILE A 203 8.24 -12.15 6.84
C ILE A 203 8.67 -11.06 5.86
N ILE A 204 9.54 -11.42 4.91
CA ILE A 204 10.02 -10.55 3.83
C ILE A 204 9.94 -11.34 2.52
N ASP A 205 9.23 -10.79 1.54
CA ASP A 205 9.02 -11.40 0.21
C ASP A 205 10.18 -11.22 -0.79
#